data_AF-A0A7X8T0N4-F1
#
_entry.id   AF-A0A7X8T0N4-F1
#
_cell.length_a   1.000
_cell.length_b   1.000
_cell.length_c   1.000
_cell.angle_alpha   90.00
_cell.angle_beta   90.00
_cell.angle_gamma   90.00
#
_symmetry.space_group_name_H-M   'P 1'
#
loop_
_entity.id
_entity.type
_entity.pdbx_description
1 polymer ?
#
loop_
_entity_poly.entity_id
_entity_poly.type
_entity_poly.pdbx_seq_one_letter_code
_entity_poly.pdbx_strand_id
1 'polypeptide(L)'
;MRSLSKRFSALIITSAILGSAEVSAAAEKVVIVTQSTPETGSTKVAARIWRRADTGSWEEIDGERPEIGVLEVAETKCDISVSYKAAAMWGTHTRDVTATHSCHEPQVVFNDFIPTGIADAINLEQLTNSTAWVAALGTSPGDGERFAQTFQTAILQGNYGTVAIAGSEISAQLRKAGNSRDADVFAALSVQATLSGIAKANKIEPEALNVGQIDTANYAAIGDDAKSALETYQKTIGLEKTSPGFGKTGWATMRSLEGGNTTAAAQWKLSPSAAIKFDASHFSLPKE
;
A
#
# COMPACT_ATOMS: atom_id res chain seq x y z
N MET A 1 32.30 51.09 83.43
CA MET A 1 31.64 49.87 83.97
C MET A 1 30.35 49.63 83.20
N ARG A 2 30.04 48.34 82.95
CA ARG A 2 28.86 47.74 82.29
C ARG A 2 28.94 47.51 80.78
N SER A 3 29.62 46.40 80.49
CA SER A 3 29.31 45.42 79.44
C SER A 3 27.82 45.10 79.35
N LEU A 4 27.29 44.92 78.13
CA LEU A 4 26.11 44.10 77.86
C LEU A 4 26.15 43.56 76.43
N SER A 5 26.56 42.29 76.36
CA SER A 5 26.38 41.35 75.25
C SER A 5 24.90 41.19 74.91
N LYS A 6 24.54 41.23 73.61
CA LYS A 6 23.27 40.71 73.12
C LYS A 6 23.49 39.80 71.91
N ARG A 7 22.75 38.70 71.98
CA ARG A 7 22.92 37.42 71.28
C ARG A 7 22.34 37.45 69.87
N PHE A 8 22.95 36.63 69.03
CA PHE A 8 22.43 36.13 67.76
C PHE A 8 21.06 35.43 67.95
N SER A 9 20.12 35.72 67.06
CA SER A 9 19.00 34.84 66.72
C SER A 9 18.95 34.72 65.20
N ALA A 10 19.42 33.59 64.67
CA ALA A 10 19.28 33.22 63.27
C ALA A 10 17.86 32.66 63.06
N LEU A 11 17.08 33.33 62.20
CA LEU A 11 15.78 32.87 61.75
C LEU A 11 16.01 31.92 60.55
N ILE A 12 15.86 30.61 60.78
CA ILE A 12 15.84 29.62 59.69
C ILE A 12 14.42 29.59 59.13
N ILE A 13 14.24 30.15 57.93
CA ILE A 13 13.01 30.02 57.14
C ILE A 13 13.11 28.70 56.39
N THR A 14 12.45 27.67 56.90
CA THR A 14 12.27 26.39 56.20
C THR A 14 11.15 26.57 55.18
N SER A 15 11.49 26.90 53.94
CA SER A 15 10.56 26.87 52.82
C SER A 15 10.19 25.40 52.53
N ALA A 16 8.96 25.03 52.89
CA ALA A 16 8.36 23.79 52.46
C ALA A 16 8.15 23.86 50.93
N ILE A 17 9.02 23.19 50.18
CA ILE A 17 8.80 22.91 48.77
C ILE A 17 7.65 21.90 48.72
N LEU A 18 6.44 22.39 48.50
CA LEU A 18 5.32 21.58 48.03
C LEU A 18 5.71 21.06 46.65
N GLY A 19 6.31 19.87 46.62
CA GLY A 19 6.45 19.10 45.39
C GLY A 19 5.06 18.78 44.90
N SER A 20 4.59 19.50 43.88
CA SER A 20 3.46 19.09 43.07
C SER A 20 3.81 17.72 42.50
N ALA A 21 3.19 16.67 43.04
CA ALA A 21 3.16 15.39 42.36
C ALA A 21 2.43 15.63 41.04
N GLU A 22 3.18 15.76 39.95
CA GLU A 22 2.63 15.67 38.61
C GLU A 22 2.00 14.28 38.52
N VAL A 23 0.68 14.23 38.61
CA VAL A 23 -0.09 13.05 38.24
C VAL A 23 0.12 12.93 36.74
N SER A 24 1.17 12.20 36.33
CA SER A 24 1.33 11.75 34.96
C SER A 24 0.10 10.90 34.67
N ALA A 25 -0.88 11.47 33.98
CA ALA A 25 -1.99 10.70 33.43
C ALA A 25 -1.38 9.52 32.66
N ALA A 26 -1.77 8.30 33.01
CA ALA A 26 -1.28 7.12 32.31
C ALA A 26 -1.71 7.25 30.85
N ALA A 27 -0.79 7.03 29.92
CA ALA A 27 -1.12 7.07 28.50
C ALA A 27 -2.21 6.03 28.19
N GLU A 28 -3.27 6.48 27.55
CA GLU A 28 -4.40 5.72 27.07
C GLU A 28 -3.98 4.95 25.81
N LYS A 29 -4.25 3.63 25.79
CA LYS A 29 -3.96 2.80 24.61
C LYS A 29 -5.16 2.88 23.66
N VAL A 30 -4.96 3.47 22.49
CA VAL A 30 -5.98 3.60 21.46
C VAL A 30 -5.68 2.63 20.33
N VAL A 31 -6.68 1.84 19.95
CA VAL A 31 -6.59 0.90 18.82
C VAL A 31 -7.21 1.54 17.58
N ILE A 32 -6.42 1.77 16.55
CA ILE A 32 -6.88 2.29 15.27
C ILE A 32 -7.06 1.11 14.32
N VAL A 33 -8.29 0.94 13.83
CA VAL A 33 -8.67 -0.14 12.92
C VAL A 33 -9.00 0.43 11.55
N THR A 34 -8.36 -0.07 10.51
CA THR A 34 -8.61 0.31 9.12
C THR A 34 -9.08 -0.88 8.33
N GLN A 35 -10.25 -0.75 7.70
CA GLN A 35 -10.89 -1.83 6.96
C GLN A 35 -11.74 -1.33 5.81
N SER A 36 -12.01 -2.21 4.84
CA SER A 36 -12.87 -1.91 3.70
C SER A 36 -14.31 -1.68 4.13
N THR A 37 -15.14 -1.20 3.21
CA THR A 37 -16.56 -1.03 3.49
C THR A 37 -17.26 -2.37 3.82
N PRO A 38 -18.34 -2.35 4.61
CA PRO A 38 -19.12 -3.55 4.90
C PRO A 38 -19.62 -4.26 3.65
N GLU A 39 -19.98 -3.50 2.61
CA GLU A 39 -20.46 -4.00 1.32
C GLU A 39 -19.40 -4.81 0.58
N THR A 40 -18.12 -4.53 0.81
CA THR A 40 -17.00 -5.28 0.24
C THR A 40 -16.35 -6.27 1.22
N GLY A 41 -17.03 -6.58 2.33
CA GLY A 41 -16.64 -7.65 3.26
C GLY A 41 -15.81 -7.25 4.49
N SER A 42 -15.65 -5.96 4.79
CA SER A 42 -14.92 -5.47 5.99
C SER A 42 -13.48 -6.00 6.14
N THR A 43 -12.78 -6.13 5.02
CA THR A 43 -11.39 -6.56 4.92
C THR A 43 -10.44 -5.64 5.66
N LYS A 44 -9.48 -6.14 6.44
CA LYS A 44 -8.44 -5.29 7.04
C LYS A 44 -7.55 -4.66 5.97
N VAL A 45 -7.35 -3.34 6.03
CA VAL A 45 -6.59 -2.56 5.04
C VAL A 45 -5.35 -1.97 5.71
N ALA A 46 -4.16 -2.21 5.16
CA ALA A 46 -2.97 -1.54 5.66
C ALA A 46 -3.00 -0.04 5.35
N ALA A 47 -2.87 0.80 6.38
CA ALA A 47 -3.00 2.25 6.26
C ALA A 47 -1.85 3.01 6.94
N ARG A 48 -1.50 4.15 6.32
CA ARG A 48 -0.77 5.24 6.97
C ARG A 48 -1.78 6.04 7.78
N ILE A 49 -1.41 6.37 9.01
CA ILE A 49 -2.26 7.11 9.92
C ILE A 49 -1.57 8.42 10.23
N TRP A 50 -2.34 9.51 10.14
CA TRP A 50 -1.89 10.81 10.61
C TRP A 50 -2.72 11.21 11.83
N ARG A 51 -2.06 11.85 12.79
CA ARG A 51 -2.64 12.41 13.99
C ARG A 51 -2.54 13.93 13.95
N ARG A 52 -3.51 14.60 14.55
CA ARG A 52 -3.45 16.03 14.89
C ARG A 52 -4.08 16.25 16.26
N ALA A 53 -3.43 17.06 17.09
CA ALA A 53 -4.04 17.63 18.30
C ALA A 53 -4.58 19.05 18.02
N ASP A 54 -5.82 19.31 18.39
CA ASP A 54 -6.61 20.55 18.22
C ASP A 54 -6.44 21.25 16.86
N THR A 55 -5.50 22.19 16.79
CA THR A 55 -5.21 23.06 15.64
C THR A 55 -3.79 22.87 15.10
N GLY A 56 -3.12 21.79 15.52
CA GLY A 56 -1.76 21.45 15.10
C GLY A 56 -1.64 21.03 13.64
N SER A 57 -0.43 20.66 13.24
CA SER A 57 -0.20 20.06 11.93
C SER A 57 -0.57 18.57 11.95
N TRP A 58 -0.91 18.03 10.78
CA TRP A 58 -1.02 16.59 10.62
C TRP A 58 0.37 15.97 10.63
N GLU A 59 0.58 15.01 11.51
CA GLU A 59 1.83 14.27 11.62
C GLU A 59 1.53 12.80 11.38
N GLU A 60 2.34 12.15 10.53
CA GLU A 60 2.24 10.70 10.39
C GLU A 60 2.73 10.06 11.68
N ILE A 61 1.95 9.11 12.19
CA ILE A 61 2.26 8.42 13.44
C ILE A 61 2.66 6.98 13.16
N ASP A 62 3.68 6.56 13.90
CA ASP A 62 4.06 5.17 14.04
C ASP A 62 3.55 4.62 15.38
N GLY A 63 3.39 3.31 15.43
CA GLY A 63 2.86 2.60 16.59
C GLY A 63 3.06 1.09 16.43
N GLU A 64 2.55 0.32 17.38
CA GLU A 64 2.62 -1.14 17.30
C GLU A 64 1.58 -1.65 16.29
N ARG A 65 2.00 -2.54 15.39
CA ARG A 65 1.14 -3.12 14.34
C ARG A 65 1.02 -4.62 14.56
N PRO A 66 0.13 -5.06 15.47
CA PRO A 66 0.01 -6.48 15.81
C PRO A 66 -0.48 -7.31 14.61
N GLU A 67 -1.26 -6.70 13.72
CA GLU A 67 -1.71 -7.30 12.46
C GLU A 67 -2.02 -6.24 11.39
N ILE A 68 -2.34 -6.69 10.18
CA ILE A 68 -2.75 -5.81 9.08
C ILE A 68 -4.03 -5.07 9.47
N GLY A 69 -4.07 -3.77 9.18
CA GLY A 69 -5.22 -2.90 9.46
C GLY A 69 -5.45 -2.61 10.94
N VAL A 70 -4.47 -2.91 11.80
CA VAL A 70 -4.49 -2.53 13.21
C VAL A 70 -3.22 -1.74 13.53
N LEU A 71 -3.40 -0.58 14.16
CA LEU A 71 -2.33 0.24 14.72
C LEU A 71 -2.68 0.58 16.16
N GLU A 72 -1.79 0.26 17.09
CA GLU A 72 -1.93 0.62 18.49
C GLU A 72 -1.01 1.80 18.81
N VAL A 73 -1.60 2.84 19.38
CA VAL A 73 -0.88 4.07 19.76
C VAL A 73 -1.16 4.43 21.22
N ALA A 74 -0.16 5.02 21.86
CA ALA A 74 -0.29 5.57 23.20
C ALA A 74 -0.63 7.05 23.11
N GLU A 75 -1.81 7.43 23.58
CA GLU A 75 -2.27 8.81 23.64
C GLU A 75 -2.21 9.32 25.08
N THR A 76 -1.74 10.54 25.27
CA THR A 76 -1.79 11.16 26.61
C THR A 76 -3.24 11.47 27.03
N LYS A 77 -4.12 11.65 26.04
CA LYS A 77 -5.56 11.90 26.22
C LYS A 77 -6.29 11.55 24.92
N CYS A 78 -7.34 10.74 25.00
CA CYS A 78 -8.18 10.38 23.86
C CYS A 78 -9.55 11.07 23.96
N ASP A 79 -9.67 12.26 23.36
CA ASP A 79 -10.95 12.96 23.24
C ASP A 79 -11.06 13.67 21.88
N ILE A 80 -12.07 14.55 21.75
CA ILE A 80 -12.35 15.30 20.52
C ILE A 80 -11.21 16.24 20.08
N SER A 81 -10.26 16.57 20.96
CA SER A 81 -9.08 17.36 20.62
C SER A 81 -8.10 16.58 19.76
N VAL A 82 -8.09 15.26 19.83
CA VAL A 82 -7.24 14.42 18.99
C VAL A 82 -8.04 13.92 17.81
N SER A 83 -7.51 14.09 16.60
CA SER A 83 -8.12 13.61 15.36
C SER A 83 -7.14 12.76 14.58
N TYR A 84 -7.68 11.76 13.90
CA TYR A 84 -6.96 10.89 13.01
C TYR A 84 -7.51 11.01 11.59
N LYS A 85 -6.63 10.81 10.62
CA LYS A 85 -7.01 10.46 9.25
C LYS A 85 -6.18 9.28 8.79
N ALA A 86 -6.71 8.54 7.84
CA ALA A 86 -6.08 7.36 7.30
C ALA A 86 -6.10 7.39 5.77
N ALA A 87 -5.04 6.85 5.18
CA ALA A 87 -4.94 6.61 3.75
C ALA A 87 -4.31 5.22 3.54
N ALA A 88 -4.73 4.52 2.50
CA ALA A 88 -4.21 3.19 2.25
C ALA A 88 -2.71 3.30 1.96
N MET A 89 -1.95 2.32 2.44
CA MET A 89 -0.51 2.33 2.20
C MET A 89 -0.19 2.12 0.72
N TRP A 90 -1.01 1.35 0.01
CA TRP A 90 -0.62 0.67 -1.23
C TRP A 90 -1.43 1.05 -2.47
N GLY A 91 -2.27 2.09 -2.43
CA GLY A 91 -3.14 2.46 -3.57
C GLY A 91 -4.16 1.38 -3.96
N THR A 92 -4.24 0.31 -3.15
CA THR A 92 -5.16 -0.82 -3.27
C THR A 92 -6.55 -0.48 -2.77
N HIS A 93 -6.65 0.53 -1.92
CA HIS A 93 -7.90 1.08 -1.48
C HIS A 93 -7.82 2.60 -1.52
N THR A 94 -8.91 3.22 -1.91
CA THR A 94 -9.10 4.66 -1.88
C THR A 94 -10.04 4.99 -0.75
N ARG A 95 -9.72 6.07 -0.06
CA ARG A 95 -10.54 6.66 0.99
C ARG A 95 -10.41 8.16 0.84
N ASP A 96 -11.49 8.89 1.12
CA ASP A 96 -11.39 10.34 1.27
C ASP A 96 -10.49 10.65 2.48
N VAL A 97 -9.25 11.07 2.21
CA VAL A 97 -8.27 11.40 3.25
C VAL A 97 -8.62 12.68 4.01
N THR A 98 -9.58 13.46 3.52
CA THR A 98 -10.12 14.63 4.22
C THR A 98 -11.11 14.24 5.32
N ALA A 99 -11.69 13.04 5.25
CA ALA A 99 -12.54 12.51 6.30
C ALA A 99 -11.70 12.17 7.54
N THR A 100 -11.96 12.88 8.64
CA THR A 100 -11.26 12.73 9.92
C THR A 100 -12.14 12.06 10.96
N HIS A 101 -11.53 11.26 11.83
CA HIS A 101 -12.20 10.66 12.99
C HIS A 101 -11.58 11.21 14.26
N SER A 102 -12.39 11.73 15.17
CA SER A 102 -11.93 12.10 16.52
C SER A 102 -11.48 10.86 17.29
N CYS A 103 -10.58 11.05 18.26
CA CYS A 103 -10.15 9.97 19.13
C CYS A 103 -11.33 9.45 19.95
N HIS A 104 -11.44 8.12 20.02
CA HIS A 104 -12.43 7.44 20.83
C HIS A 104 -11.80 6.18 21.43
N GLU A 105 -12.00 5.99 22.73
CA GLU A 105 -11.60 4.75 23.41
C GLU A 105 -12.69 3.69 23.32
N PRO A 106 -12.32 2.39 23.24
CA PRO A 106 -10.96 1.88 23.13
C PRO A 106 -10.41 1.94 21.69
N GLN A 107 -11.26 2.29 20.71
CA GLN A 107 -10.90 2.19 19.31
C GLN A 107 -11.44 3.31 18.41
N VAL A 108 -10.65 3.64 17.39
CA VAL A 108 -11.04 4.48 16.25
C VAL A 108 -11.12 3.58 15.01
N VAL A 109 -12.27 3.54 14.36
CA VAL A 109 -12.50 2.67 13.19
C VAL A 109 -12.69 3.50 11.93
N PHE A 110 -11.89 3.19 10.91
CA PHE A 110 -12.07 3.61 9.53
C PHE A 110 -12.56 2.42 8.72
N ASN A 111 -13.83 2.42 8.33
CA ASN A 111 -14.51 1.34 7.62
C ASN A 111 -15.06 1.80 6.26
N ASP A 112 -14.39 2.79 5.66
CA ASP A 112 -14.78 3.53 4.47
C ASP A 112 -13.73 3.41 3.36
N PHE A 113 -12.80 2.45 3.48
CA PHE A 113 -11.86 2.12 2.41
C PHE A 113 -12.59 1.37 1.29
N ILE A 114 -12.54 1.92 0.08
CA ILE A 114 -13.12 1.30 -1.11
C ILE A 114 -11.99 0.64 -1.89
N PRO A 115 -12.09 -0.66 -2.26
CA PRO A 115 -11.12 -1.29 -3.13
C PRO A 115 -10.94 -0.47 -4.41
N THR A 116 -9.71 -0.12 -4.70
CA THR A 116 -9.34 0.58 -5.92
C THR A 116 -9.18 -0.46 -7.03
N GLY A 117 -9.76 -0.21 -8.21
CA GLY A 117 -9.50 -1.06 -9.37
C GLY A 117 -8.00 -1.11 -9.62
N ILE A 118 -7.46 -2.28 -10.01
CA ILE A 118 -6.00 -2.43 -10.13
C ILE A 118 -5.40 -1.44 -11.15
N ALA A 119 -6.19 -1.02 -12.15
CA ALA A 119 -5.85 0.04 -13.09
C ALA A 119 -5.49 1.38 -12.41
N ASP A 120 -6.15 1.70 -11.30
CA ASP A 120 -5.97 2.95 -10.57
C ASP A 120 -4.90 2.82 -9.48
N ALA A 121 -4.52 1.60 -9.08
CA ALA A 121 -3.45 1.37 -8.11
C ALA A 121 -2.05 1.67 -8.68
N ILE A 122 -1.90 1.68 -10.01
CA ILE A 122 -0.63 1.85 -10.70
C ILE A 122 -0.72 3.01 -11.69
N ASN A 123 0.11 4.02 -11.47
CA ASN A 123 0.25 5.13 -12.39
C ASN A 123 1.01 4.66 -13.65
N LEU A 124 0.25 4.37 -14.71
CA LEU A 124 0.80 3.93 -16.01
C LEU A 124 1.79 4.95 -16.60
N GLU A 125 1.61 6.25 -16.34
CA GLU A 125 2.55 7.27 -16.80
C GLU A 125 3.92 7.07 -16.16
N GLN A 126 3.95 6.76 -14.85
CA GLN A 126 5.21 6.50 -14.14
C GLN A 126 5.89 5.20 -14.60
N LEU A 127 5.13 4.19 -15.04
CA LEU A 127 5.73 2.99 -15.66
C LEU A 127 6.49 3.30 -16.96
N THR A 128 6.18 4.42 -17.63
CA THR A 128 6.89 4.89 -18.83
C THR A 128 7.96 5.93 -18.54
N ASN A 129 8.13 6.32 -17.27
CA ASN A 129 9.06 7.36 -16.84
C ASN A 129 10.41 6.75 -16.39
N SER A 130 11.50 7.06 -17.10
CA SER A 130 12.84 6.56 -16.75
C SER A 130 13.29 7.03 -15.36
N THR A 131 12.95 8.25 -14.94
CA THR A 131 13.30 8.76 -13.62
C THR A 131 12.62 7.98 -12.49
N ALA A 132 11.36 7.60 -12.68
CA ALA A 132 10.64 6.77 -11.71
C ALA A 132 11.29 5.39 -11.58
N TRP A 133 11.69 4.77 -12.69
CA TRP A 133 12.42 3.51 -12.67
C TRP A 133 13.81 3.60 -12.05
N VAL A 134 14.56 4.67 -12.31
CA VAL A 134 15.88 4.87 -11.67
C VAL A 134 15.72 5.00 -10.16
N ALA A 135 14.73 5.77 -9.70
CA ALA A 135 14.42 5.91 -8.28
C ALA A 135 13.98 4.58 -7.66
N ALA A 136 13.04 3.87 -8.30
CA ALA A 136 12.54 2.59 -7.84
C ALA A 136 13.62 1.51 -7.78
N LEU A 137 14.52 1.44 -8.75
CA LEU A 137 15.58 0.42 -8.76
C LEU A 137 16.72 0.76 -7.79
N GLY A 138 16.94 2.04 -7.48
CA GLY A 138 18.11 2.51 -6.75
C GLY A 138 19.43 2.20 -7.49
N THR A 139 19.40 2.15 -8.82
CA THR A 139 20.53 1.76 -9.69
C THR A 139 20.88 2.82 -10.74
N SER A 140 21.77 2.46 -11.67
CA SER A 140 22.24 3.32 -12.75
C SER A 140 21.14 3.69 -13.76
N PRO A 141 21.21 4.88 -14.39
CA PRO A 141 20.24 5.36 -15.37
C PRO A 141 19.86 4.38 -16.49
N GLY A 142 20.82 3.60 -17.00
CA GLY A 142 20.62 2.72 -18.14
C GLY A 142 19.59 1.60 -17.91
N ASP A 143 19.51 1.04 -16.70
CA ASP A 143 18.48 0.05 -16.38
C ASP A 143 17.10 0.72 -16.36
N GLY A 144 16.99 1.88 -15.70
CA GLY A 144 15.72 2.59 -15.59
C GLY A 144 15.16 3.04 -16.94
N GLU A 145 16.02 3.55 -17.83
CA GLU A 145 15.65 3.88 -19.21
C GLU A 145 15.15 2.64 -19.98
N ARG A 146 15.86 1.51 -19.87
CA ARG A 146 15.47 0.27 -20.54
C ARG A 146 14.09 -0.21 -20.09
N PHE A 147 13.83 -0.26 -18.77
CA PHE A 147 12.52 -0.68 -18.26
C PHE A 147 11.42 0.27 -18.73
N ALA A 148 11.61 1.59 -18.57
CA ALA A 148 10.65 2.61 -18.99
C ALA A 148 10.29 2.50 -20.49
N GLN A 149 11.29 2.41 -21.37
CA GLN A 149 11.07 2.29 -22.81
C GLN A 149 10.38 0.97 -23.19
N THR A 150 10.70 -0.13 -22.50
CA THR A 150 10.08 -1.43 -22.79
C THR A 150 8.60 -1.43 -22.38
N PHE A 151 8.26 -0.87 -21.21
CA PHE A 151 6.87 -0.69 -20.80
C PHE A 151 6.13 0.28 -21.72
N GLN A 152 6.72 1.42 -22.07
CA GLN A 152 6.13 2.38 -22.99
C GLN A 152 5.80 1.74 -24.34
N THR A 153 6.75 1.02 -24.93
CA THR A 153 6.57 0.33 -26.21
C THR A 153 5.45 -0.70 -26.12
N ALA A 154 5.44 -1.52 -25.05
CA ALA A 154 4.42 -2.54 -24.88
C ALA A 154 3.02 -1.94 -24.69
N ILE A 155 2.88 -0.86 -23.91
CA ILE A 155 1.60 -0.18 -23.68
C ILE A 155 1.09 0.47 -24.97
N LEU A 156 1.93 1.23 -25.68
CA LEU A 156 1.54 1.90 -26.94
C LEU A 156 1.12 0.92 -28.04
N GLN A 157 1.73 -0.27 -28.07
CA GLN A 157 1.38 -1.32 -29.03
C GLN A 157 0.21 -2.20 -28.56
N GLY A 158 -0.24 -2.05 -27.31
CA GLY A 158 -1.26 -2.92 -26.72
C GLY A 158 -0.78 -4.37 -26.52
N ASN A 159 0.53 -4.56 -26.31
CA ASN A 159 1.18 -5.85 -26.03
C ASN A 159 0.96 -6.27 -24.57
N TYR A 160 -0.30 -6.51 -24.20
CA TYR A 160 -0.68 -6.81 -22.82
C TYR A 160 -0.01 -8.08 -22.25
N GLY A 161 0.30 -9.07 -23.09
CA GLY A 161 1.05 -10.25 -22.67
C GLY A 161 2.48 -9.92 -22.23
N THR A 162 3.12 -8.94 -22.86
CA THR A 162 4.43 -8.44 -22.46
C THR A 162 4.39 -7.80 -21.08
N VAL A 163 3.44 -6.88 -20.85
CA VAL A 163 3.25 -6.19 -19.56
C VAL A 163 2.92 -7.20 -18.46
N ALA A 164 2.07 -8.18 -18.75
CA ALA A 164 1.70 -9.22 -17.80
C ALA A 164 2.89 -10.07 -17.35
N ILE A 165 3.72 -10.53 -18.29
CA ILE A 165 4.92 -11.32 -17.98
C ILE A 165 5.95 -10.46 -17.24
N ALA A 166 6.13 -9.19 -17.63
CA ALA A 166 7.01 -8.25 -16.94
C ALA A 166 6.64 -8.11 -15.46
N GLY A 167 5.37 -7.82 -15.18
CA GLY A 167 4.86 -7.71 -13.82
C GLY A 167 5.02 -9.00 -13.02
N SER A 168 4.71 -10.15 -13.62
CA SER A 168 4.87 -11.45 -12.96
C SER A 168 6.33 -11.75 -12.59
N GLU A 169 7.27 -11.49 -13.50
CA GLU A 169 8.69 -11.75 -13.32
C GLU A 169 9.32 -10.80 -12.29
N ILE A 170 8.96 -9.51 -12.33
CA ILE A 170 9.41 -8.53 -11.33
C ILE A 170 8.87 -8.91 -9.95
N SER A 171 7.57 -9.21 -9.84
CA SER A 171 6.95 -9.66 -8.58
C SER A 171 7.66 -10.88 -7.99
N ALA A 172 7.93 -11.91 -8.80
CA ALA A 172 8.60 -13.12 -8.33
C ALA A 172 10.01 -12.84 -7.77
N GLN A 173 10.76 -11.95 -8.43
CA GLN A 173 12.10 -11.55 -7.99
C GLN A 173 12.06 -10.75 -6.68
N LEU A 174 11.10 -9.83 -6.54
CA LEU A 174 10.91 -9.04 -5.33
C LEU A 174 10.53 -9.91 -4.12
N ARG A 175 9.58 -10.86 -4.29
CA ARG A 175 9.24 -11.83 -3.24
C ARG A 175 10.46 -12.64 -2.82
N LYS A 176 11.24 -13.12 -3.79
CA LYS A 176 12.47 -13.90 -3.52
C LYS A 176 13.52 -13.08 -2.77
N ALA A 177 13.57 -11.77 -2.99
CA ALA A 177 14.45 -10.85 -2.27
C ALA A 177 13.92 -10.44 -0.88
N GLY A 178 12.74 -10.91 -0.47
CA GLY A 178 12.09 -10.54 0.78
C GLY A 178 11.28 -9.24 0.72
N ASN A 179 11.16 -8.64 -0.45
CA ASN A 179 10.34 -7.44 -0.67
C ASN A 179 8.93 -7.83 -1.13
N SER A 180 8.17 -8.46 -0.24
CA SER A 180 6.80 -8.93 -0.54
C SER A 180 5.85 -7.79 -0.89
N ARG A 181 6.02 -6.63 -0.24
CA ARG A 181 5.17 -5.45 -0.43
C ARG A 181 5.24 -4.91 -1.86
N ASP A 182 6.43 -4.64 -2.37
CA ASP A 182 6.57 -4.12 -3.73
C ASP A 182 6.26 -5.17 -4.79
N ALA A 183 6.42 -6.45 -4.43
CA ALA A 183 5.99 -7.54 -5.28
C ALA A 183 4.48 -7.57 -5.53
N ASP A 184 3.66 -7.16 -4.57
CA ASP A 184 2.20 -7.16 -4.71
C ASP A 184 1.74 -6.13 -5.74
N VAL A 185 2.41 -4.98 -5.83
CA VAL A 185 2.14 -3.96 -6.87
C VAL A 185 2.33 -4.56 -8.27
N PHE A 186 3.44 -5.24 -8.51
CA PHE A 186 3.72 -5.86 -9.82
C PHE A 186 2.91 -7.13 -10.09
N ALA A 187 2.48 -7.84 -9.04
CA ALA A 187 1.52 -8.93 -9.18
C ALA A 187 0.16 -8.38 -9.65
N ALA A 188 -0.29 -7.27 -9.08
CA ALA A 188 -1.50 -6.58 -9.49
C ALA A 188 -1.40 -6.13 -10.95
N LEU A 189 -0.29 -5.47 -11.33
CA LEU A 189 -0.02 -5.10 -12.73
C LEU A 189 -0.16 -6.29 -13.69
N SER A 190 0.38 -7.44 -13.29
CA SER A 190 0.34 -8.65 -14.09
C SER A 190 -1.08 -9.17 -14.31
N VAL A 191 -1.88 -9.20 -13.24
CA VAL A 191 -3.30 -9.56 -13.31
C VAL A 191 -4.06 -8.58 -14.21
N GLN A 192 -3.91 -7.28 -13.99
CA GLN A 192 -4.55 -6.22 -14.77
C GLN A 192 -4.25 -6.32 -16.26
N ALA A 193 -2.97 -6.44 -16.60
CA ALA A 193 -2.53 -6.56 -17.99
C ALA A 193 -3.09 -7.83 -18.63
N THR A 194 -3.09 -8.95 -17.91
CA THR A 194 -3.66 -10.21 -18.41
C THR A 194 -5.14 -10.04 -18.75
N LEU A 195 -5.92 -9.51 -17.81
CA LEU A 195 -7.36 -9.32 -17.99
C LEU A 195 -7.68 -8.27 -19.07
N SER A 196 -6.89 -7.19 -19.17
CA SER A 196 -7.03 -6.19 -20.24
C SER A 196 -6.77 -6.79 -21.63
N GLY A 197 -5.77 -7.67 -21.74
CA GLY A 197 -5.50 -8.42 -22.96
C GLY A 197 -6.65 -9.36 -23.33
N ILE A 198 -7.28 -10.00 -22.33
CA ILE A 198 -8.46 -10.85 -22.53
C ILE A 198 -9.67 -10.03 -22.97
N ALA A 199 -9.91 -8.86 -22.35
CA ALA A 199 -10.95 -7.93 -22.75
C ALA A 199 -10.81 -7.58 -24.23
N LYS A 200 -9.60 -7.15 -24.63
CA LYS A 200 -9.27 -6.83 -26.02
C LYS A 200 -9.50 -8.04 -26.95
N ALA A 201 -9.01 -9.22 -26.60
CA ALA A 201 -9.16 -10.43 -27.41
C ALA A 201 -10.64 -10.83 -27.61
N ASN A 202 -11.46 -10.63 -26.58
CA ASN A 202 -12.89 -10.93 -26.60
C ASN A 202 -13.77 -9.77 -27.09
N LYS A 203 -13.17 -8.61 -27.45
CA LYS A 203 -13.87 -7.36 -27.81
C LYS A 203 -14.86 -6.89 -26.73
N ILE A 204 -14.43 -7.03 -25.48
CA ILE A 204 -15.13 -6.53 -24.30
C ILE A 204 -14.48 -5.19 -23.93
N GLU A 205 -15.29 -4.18 -23.60
CA GLU A 205 -14.78 -2.93 -23.05
C GLU A 205 -14.01 -3.22 -21.75
N PRO A 206 -12.75 -2.76 -21.59
CA PRO A 206 -11.93 -3.09 -20.43
C PRO A 206 -12.61 -2.79 -19.08
N GLU A 207 -13.36 -1.69 -19.01
CA GLU A 207 -14.13 -1.27 -17.83
C GLU A 207 -15.23 -2.28 -17.44
N ALA A 208 -15.77 -3.02 -18.41
CA ALA A 208 -16.81 -4.02 -18.17
C ALA A 208 -16.30 -5.27 -17.48
N LEU A 209 -14.98 -5.51 -17.44
CA LEU A 209 -14.41 -6.66 -16.73
C LEU A 209 -14.10 -6.38 -15.26
N ASN A 210 -14.35 -5.17 -14.72
CA ASN A 210 -14.00 -4.80 -13.33
C ASN A 210 -12.65 -5.41 -12.93
N VAL A 211 -11.63 -4.92 -13.64
CA VAL A 211 -10.35 -5.60 -13.85
C VAL A 211 -9.59 -5.67 -12.52
N GLY A 212 -9.82 -6.75 -11.79
CA GLY A 212 -9.21 -7.01 -10.50
C GLY A 212 -9.94 -6.35 -9.33
N GLN A 213 -10.37 -7.17 -8.38
CA GLN A 213 -10.71 -6.75 -7.03
C GLN A 213 -9.49 -6.96 -6.13
N ILE A 214 -9.54 -6.45 -4.91
CA ILE A 214 -8.55 -6.77 -3.89
C ILE A 214 -9.26 -7.62 -2.85
N ASP A 215 -8.72 -8.81 -2.60
CA ASP A 215 -9.33 -9.75 -1.67
C ASP A 215 -9.17 -9.31 -0.22
N THR A 216 -9.74 -10.11 0.67
CA THR A 216 -9.73 -9.89 2.12
C THR A 216 -8.34 -9.93 2.76
N ALA A 217 -7.32 -10.29 2.01
CA ALA A 217 -5.93 -10.32 2.43
C ALA A 217 -5.08 -9.24 1.75
N ASN A 218 -5.70 -8.27 1.07
CA ASN A 218 -5.07 -7.21 0.28
C ASN A 218 -4.30 -7.69 -0.96
N TYR A 219 -4.60 -8.88 -1.48
CA TYR A 219 -4.03 -9.36 -2.73
C TYR A 219 -4.91 -9.03 -3.92
N ALA A 220 -4.29 -8.81 -5.07
CA ALA A 220 -4.99 -8.74 -6.35
C ALA A 220 -5.77 -10.04 -6.60
N ALA A 221 -7.09 -9.93 -6.61
CA ALA A 221 -8.03 -10.99 -6.88
C ALA A 221 -8.82 -10.72 -8.15
N ILE A 222 -9.32 -11.78 -8.77
CA ILE A 222 -10.07 -11.69 -10.02
C ILE A 222 -11.55 -11.74 -9.63
N GLY A 223 -12.29 -10.66 -9.90
CA GLY A 223 -13.74 -10.64 -9.68
C GLY A 223 -14.48 -11.68 -10.53
N ASP A 224 -15.71 -12.03 -10.18
CA ASP A 224 -16.43 -13.15 -10.81
C ASP A 224 -16.61 -12.97 -12.33
N ASP A 225 -16.93 -11.77 -12.80
CA ASP A 225 -17.07 -11.47 -14.24
C ASP A 225 -15.74 -11.60 -14.97
N ALA A 226 -14.66 -11.04 -14.41
CA ALA A 226 -13.30 -11.19 -14.94
C ALA A 226 -12.86 -12.67 -14.95
N LYS A 227 -13.24 -13.43 -13.93
CA LYS A 227 -12.91 -14.85 -13.81
C LYS A 227 -13.65 -15.66 -14.87
N SER A 228 -14.93 -15.38 -15.09
CA SER A 228 -15.73 -16.00 -16.15
C SER A 228 -15.15 -15.70 -17.55
N ALA A 229 -14.75 -14.45 -17.79
CA ALA A 229 -14.10 -14.04 -19.03
C ALA A 229 -12.74 -14.74 -19.22
N LEU A 230 -11.94 -14.85 -18.15
CA LEU A 230 -10.66 -15.55 -18.13
C LEU A 230 -10.82 -17.04 -18.45
N GLU A 231 -11.72 -17.73 -17.76
CA GLU A 231 -11.98 -19.16 -18.00
C GLU A 231 -12.51 -19.41 -19.41
N THR A 232 -13.31 -18.48 -19.95
CA THR A 232 -13.80 -18.53 -21.33
C THR A 232 -12.65 -18.40 -22.33
N TYR A 233 -11.80 -17.39 -22.16
CA TYR A 233 -10.61 -17.20 -22.98
C TYR A 233 -9.66 -18.39 -22.89
N GLN A 234 -9.42 -18.92 -21.69
CA GLN A 234 -8.56 -20.07 -21.46
C GLN A 234 -8.99 -21.33 -22.23
N LYS A 235 -10.30 -21.54 -22.40
CA LYS A 235 -10.81 -22.62 -23.27
C LYS A 235 -10.44 -22.40 -24.73
N THR A 236 -10.46 -21.16 -25.22
CA THR A 236 -10.10 -20.84 -26.62
C THR A 236 -8.65 -21.14 -26.95
N ILE A 237 -7.76 -21.03 -25.95
CA ILE A 237 -6.33 -21.36 -26.08
C ILE A 237 -6.03 -22.82 -25.69
N GLY A 238 -7.06 -23.64 -25.46
CA GLY A 238 -6.92 -25.07 -25.19
C GLY A 238 -6.54 -25.45 -23.75
N LEU A 239 -6.71 -24.55 -22.78
CA LEU A 239 -6.42 -24.84 -21.37
C LEU A 239 -7.57 -25.64 -20.74
N GLU A 240 -7.28 -26.85 -20.24
CA GLU A 240 -8.28 -27.72 -19.61
C GLU A 240 -8.64 -27.25 -18.19
N LYS A 241 -9.87 -27.51 -17.73
CA LYS A 241 -10.34 -27.21 -16.37
C LYS A 241 -9.49 -27.85 -15.26
N THR A 242 -8.89 -29.00 -15.56
CA THR A 242 -8.00 -29.76 -14.69
C THR A 242 -6.60 -29.15 -14.59
N SER A 243 -6.26 -28.20 -15.46
CA SER A 243 -4.95 -27.55 -15.47
C SER A 243 -4.77 -26.67 -14.22
N PRO A 244 -3.63 -26.71 -13.53
CA PRO A 244 -3.38 -25.90 -12.32
C PRO A 244 -3.52 -24.38 -12.51
N GLY A 245 -3.40 -23.90 -13.76
CA GLY A 245 -3.55 -22.50 -14.16
C GLY A 245 -4.95 -22.11 -14.65
N PHE A 246 -5.90 -23.04 -14.73
CA PHE A 246 -7.27 -22.72 -15.12
C PHE A 246 -7.93 -21.82 -14.07
N GLY A 247 -8.63 -20.78 -14.53
CA GLY A 247 -9.21 -19.73 -13.69
C GLY A 247 -8.18 -18.78 -13.05
N LYS A 248 -6.91 -18.85 -13.46
CA LYS A 248 -5.82 -18.01 -12.94
C LYS A 248 -5.08 -17.30 -14.08
N THR A 249 -4.49 -16.15 -13.81
CA THR A 249 -3.63 -15.42 -14.76
C THR A 249 -2.25 -16.08 -14.85
N GLY A 250 -2.20 -17.36 -15.25
CA GLY A 250 -0.94 -18.11 -15.38
C GLY A 250 -0.16 -17.74 -16.65
N TRP A 251 1.11 -18.14 -16.70
CA TRP A 251 1.99 -17.86 -17.85
C TRP A 251 1.46 -18.37 -19.19
N ALA A 252 0.77 -19.52 -19.22
CA ALA A 252 0.15 -20.03 -20.46
C ALA A 252 -0.86 -19.01 -21.04
N THR A 253 -1.66 -18.40 -20.17
CA THR A 253 -2.58 -17.33 -20.55
C THR A 253 -1.81 -16.07 -20.94
N MET A 254 -0.85 -15.60 -20.14
CA MET A 254 -0.07 -14.41 -20.50
C MET A 254 0.66 -14.54 -21.85
N ARG A 255 1.17 -15.75 -22.16
CA ARG A 255 1.88 -16.07 -23.39
C ARG A 255 1.01 -16.08 -24.64
N SER A 256 -0.28 -16.37 -24.49
CA SER A 256 -1.23 -16.38 -25.62
C SER A 256 -1.77 -15.00 -25.96
N LEU A 257 -1.59 -14.02 -25.08
CA LEU A 257 -1.90 -12.62 -25.33
C LEU A 257 -0.85 -11.95 -26.23
N GLU A 258 -1.24 -10.83 -26.83
CA GLU A 258 -0.39 -10.04 -27.73
C GLU A 258 0.93 -9.63 -27.05
N GLY A 259 2.05 -9.85 -27.74
CA GLY A 259 3.42 -9.68 -27.24
C GLY A 259 3.89 -10.73 -26.22
N GLY A 260 3.00 -11.55 -25.67
CA GLY A 260 3.35 -12.55 -24.66
C GLY A 260 4.31 -13.61 -25.18
N ASN A 261 4.06 -14.17 -26.36
CA ASN A 261 4.87 -15.24 -26.96
C ASN A 261 6.32 -14.81 -27.27
N THR A 262 6.57 -13.53 -27.58
CA THR A 262 7.91 -12.99 -27.89
C THR A 262 8.66 -12.46 -26.67
N THR A 263 7.98 -12.32 -25.52
CA THR A 263 8.57 -11.71 -24.31
C THR A 263 9.50 -12.66 -23.59
N ALA A 264 10.80 -12.37 -23.53
CA ALA A 264 11.74 -13.19 -22.76
C ALA A 264 11.76 -12.77 -21.29
N ALA A 265 11.48 -13.68 -20.34
CA ALA A 265 11.52 -13.36 -18.91
C ALA A 265 12.88 -12.79 -18.46
N ALA A 266 13.96 -13.27 -19.08
CA ALA A 266 15.32 -12.80 -18.82
C ALA A 266 15.51 -11.28 -19.04
N GLN A 267 14.69 -10.63 -19.87
CA GLN A 267 14.80 -9.19 -20.13
C GLN A 267 14.32 -8.34 -18.94
N TRP A 268 13.55 -8.92 -18.02
CA TRP A 268 12.98 -8.27 -16.85
C TRP A 268 13.75 -8.59 -15.56
N LYS A 269 14.95 -9.18 -15.68
CA LYS A 269 15.76 -9.50 -14.51
C LYS A 269 16.25 -8.23 -13.82
N LEU A 270 15.98 -8.16 -12.52
CA LEU A 270 16.53 -7.21 -11.59
C LEU A 270 17.91 -7.70 -11.13
N SER A 271 18.84 -6.78 -10.91
CA SER A 271 20.04 -7.12 -10.15
C SER A 271 19.63 -7.51 -8.72
N PRO A 272 20.38 -8.38 -8.02
CA PRO A 272 20.07 -8.73 -6.63
C PRO A 272 19.95 -7.51 -5.71
N SER A 273 20.81 -6.50 -5.91
CA SER A 273 20.77 -5.24 -5.18
C SER A 273 19.53 -4.41 -5.49
N ALA A 274 19.09 -4.37 -6.75
CA ALA A 274 17.87 -3.66 -7.15
C ALA A 274 16.64 -4.35 -6.57
N ALA A 275 16.60 -5.68 -6.58
CA ALA A 275 15.47 -6.43 -6.03
C ALA A 275 15.29 -6.22 -4.52
N ILE A 276 16.38 -6.07 -3.77
CA ILE A 276 16.34 -5.80 -2.32
C ILE A 276 15.91 -4.36 -2.02
N LYS A 277 16.39 -3.40 -2.80
CA LYS A 277 16.18 -1.96 -2.57
C LYS A 277 15.02 -1.38 -3.35
N PHE A 278 14.27 -2.22 -4.05
CA PHE A 278 13.20 -1.78 -4.91
C PHE A 278 12.20 -0.95 -4.11
N ASP A 279 11.67 0.13 -4.69
CA ASP A 279 10.59 0.93 -4.10
C ASP A 279 9.48 1.15 -5.12
N ALA A 280 8.38 0.40 -4.99
CA ALA A 280 7.27 0.51 -5.92
C ALA A 280 6.41 1.76 -5.69
N SER A 281 6.64 2.54 -4.62
CA SER A 281 5.88 3.76 -4.36
C SER A 281 6.05 4.82 -5.46
N HIS A 282 7.14 4.77 -6.21
CA HIS A 282 7.37 5.60 -7.39
C HIS A 282 6.40 5.31 -8.55
N PHE A 283 5.66 4.20 -8.51
CA PHE A 283 4.65 3.84 -9.51
C PHE A 283 3.21 3.93 -8.99
N SER A 284 3.02 4.16 -7.69
CA SER A 284 1.68 4.39 -7.14
C SER A 284 1.19 5.81 -7.47
N LEU A 285 -0.13 6.02 -7.58
CA LEU A 285 -0.68 7.37 -7.74
C LEU A 285 -0.17 8.32 -6.63
N PRO A 286 0.15 9.58 -6.96
CA PRO A 286 0.46 10.58 -5.96
C PRO A 286 -0.70 10.65 -4.96
N LYS A 287 -0.37 10.57 -3.67
CA LYS A 287 -1.34 10.73 -2.59
C LYS A 287 -1.69 12.22 -2.53
N GLU A 288 -2.86 12.61 -3.02
CA GLU A 288 -3.50 13.88 -2.63
C GLU A 288 -3.90 13.83 -1.14
#